data_AF-A0A0R0JMM8-F1
#
_entry.id   AF-A0A0R0JMM8-F1
#
_cell.length_a   1.000
_cell.length_b   1.000
_cell.length_c   1.000
_cell.angle_alpha   90.00
_cell.angle_beta   90.00
_cell.angle_gamma   90.00
#
_symmetry.space_group_name_H-M   'P 1'
#
loop_
_entity.id
_entity.type
_entity.pdbx_description
1 polymer ?
#
loop_
_entity_poly.entity_id
_entity_poly.type
_entity_poly.pdbx_seq_one_letter_code
_entity_poly.pdbx_strand_id
1 'polypeptide(L)'
;MSEGSEQTPSMDSYLYLHPSENPVVTLVSPVLDFTNYHSWSRYMITALNAKNKIKFVDGNTPKPPETDRMHGTWHRCNNMIVSWIVHSVSASIRQNIMWRDKIEK
;
A
#
# COMPACT_ATOMS: atom_id res chain seq x y z
N MET A 1 -19.23 4.03 31.38
CA MET A 1 -18.52 4.51 30.18
C MET A 1 -18.08 3.26 29.44
N SER A 2 -18.71 2.93 28.31
CA SER A 2 -18.33 1.72 27.58
C SER A 2 -16.96 1.94 26.97
N GLU A 3 -15.94 1.26 27.51
CA GLU A 3 -14.63 1.14 26.87
C GLU A 3 -14.88 0.65 25.45
N GLY A 4 -14.63 1.53 24.48
CA GLY A 4 -14.73 1.18 23.08
C GLY A 4 -13.64 0.18 22.79
N SER A 5 -13.96 -1.12 22.86
CA SER A 5 -13.08 -2.17 22.38
C SER A 5 -12.59 -1.77 20.99
N GLU A 6 -11.27 -1.61 20.86
CA GLU A 6 -10.63 -1.57 19.56
C GLU A 6 -11.07 -2.83 18.83
N GLN A 7 -11.84 -2.68 17.74
CA GLN A 7 -12.15 -3.82 16.89
C GLN A 7 -10.84 -4.23 16.22
N THR A 8 -10.18 -5.24 16.75
CA THR A 8 -9.05 -5.84 16.06
C THR A 8 -9.60 -6.52 14.80
N PRO A 9 -9.10 -6.19 13.60
CA PRO A 9 -9.51 -6.90 12.40
C PRO A 9 -9.21 -8.38 12.56
N SER A 10 -10.13 -9.24 12.11
CA SER A 10 -9.83 -10.67 11.97
C SER A 10 -8.65 -10.87 11.02
N MET A 11 -7.93 -11.98 11.15
CA MET A 11 -6.76 -12.29 10.31
C MET A 11 -7.11 -12.35 8.81
N ASP A 12 -8.36 -12.68 8.48
CA ASP A 12 -8.86 -12.72 7.09
C ASP A 12 -9.32 -11.35 6.56
N SER A 13 -9.29 -10.30 7.41
CA SER A 13 -9.69 -8.96 7.01
C SER A 13 -8.64 -8.31 6.09
N TYR A 14 -9.11 -7.57 5.09
CA TYR A 14 -8.23 -6.75 4.25
C TYR A 14 -7.53 -5.64 5.08
N LEU A 15 -8.08 -5.29 6.25
CA LEU A 15 -7.52 -4.34 7.22
C LEU A 15 -6.49 -4.95 8.18
N TYR A 16 -6.25 -6.27 8.14
CA TYR A 16 -5.27 -6.90 9.01
C TYR A 16 -3.84 -6.64 8.52
N LEU A 17 -2.97 -6.13 9.41
CA LEU A 17 -1.53 -6.04 9.17
C LEU A 17 -0.83 -7.06 10.06
N HIS A 18 -0.08 -7.96 9.45
CA HIS A 18 0.67 -8.95 10.24
C HIS A 18 1.88 -8.26 10.89
N PRO A 19 2.23 -8.56 12.16
CA PRO A 19 3.34 -7.89 12.86
C PRO A 19 4.71 -7.99 12.17
N SER A 20 4.91 -8.98 11.31
CA SER A 20 6.16 -9.15 10.53
C SER A 20 6.20 -8.31 9.25
N GLU A 21 5.15 -7.57 8.92
CA GLU A 21 5.11 -6.75 7.71
C GLU A 21 6.00 -5.51 7.87
N ASN A 22 6.95 -5.36 6.94
CA ASN A 22 7.93 -4.28 6.94
C ASN A 22 7.61 -3.30 5.79
N PRO A 23 7.48 -1.99 6.04
CA PRO A 23 7.20 -1.01 4.99
C PRO A 23 8.35 -0.84 3.98
N VAL A 24 9.59 -1.17 4.35
CA VAL A 24 10.80 -0.96 3.52
C VAL A 24 11.06 -2.13 2.57
N VAL A 25 10.34 -3.25 2.71
CA VAL A 25 10.54 -4.42 1.85
C VAL A 25 10.02 -4.15 0.44
N THR A 26 10.81 -4.56 -0.55
CA THR A 26 10.38 -4.58 -1.95
C THR A 26 9.51 -5.83 -2.18
N LEU A 27 8.27 -5.65 -2.64
CA LEU A 27 7.34 -6.77 -2.88
C LEU A 27 7.61 -7.53 -4.19
N VAL A 28 8.24 -6.87 -5.16
CA VAL A 28 8.45 -7.41 -6.51
C VAL A 28 9.86 -7.18 -7.00
N SER A 29 10.45 -8.20 -7.63
CA SER A 29 11.74 -8.12 -8.32
C SER A 29 11.58 -8.67 -9.75
N PRO A 30 12.04 -7.96 -10.79
CA PRO A 30 12.69 -6.65 -10.73
C PRO A 30 11.72 -5.53 -10.32
N VAL A 31 12.27 -4.46 -9.73
CA VAL A 31 11.52 -3.22 -9.44
C VAL A 31 11.10 -2.52 -10.73
N LEU A 32 10.09 -1.65 -10.68
CA LEU A 32 9.59 -0.94 -11.85
C LEU A 32 10.70 -0.07 -12.47
N ASP A 33 10.93 -0.26 -13.76
CA ASP A 33 11.75 0.59 -14.60
C ASP A 33 10.95 1.05 -15.84
N PHE A 34 11.61 1.76 -16.76
CA PHE A 34 10.95 2.33 -17.94
C PHE A 34 10.52 1.28 -18.99
N THR A 35 10.88 0.01 -18.80
CA THR A 35 10.72 -1.07 -19.79
C THR A 35 9.82 -2.20 -19.31
N ASN A 36 9.65 -2.38 -18.00
CA ASN A 36 9.08 -3.60 -17.41
C ASN A 36 7.67 -3.47 -16.80
N TYR A 37 6.97 -2.36 -17.04
CA TYR A 37 5.66 -2.05 -16.41
C TYR A 37 4.65 -3.20 -16.48
N HIS A 38 4.51 -3.87 -17.63
CA HIS A 38 3.54 -4.95 -17.77
C HIS A 38 3.84 -6.13 -16.82
N SER A 39 5.09 -6.58 -16.76
CA SER A 39 5.51 -7.65 -15.85
C SER A 39 5.44 -7.21 -14.40
N TRP A 40 5.93 -6.01 -14.09
CA TRP A 40 5.91 -5.42 -12.75
C TRP A 40 4.48 -5.32 -12.21
N SER A 41 3.52 -4.82 -13.01
CA SER A 41 2.14 -4.65 -12.56
C SER A 41 1.47 -5.98 -12.23
N ARG A 42 1.69 -7.02 -13.06
CA ARG A 42 1.18 -8.37 -12.78
C ARG A 42 1.77 -8.95 -11.49
N TYR A 43 3.08 -8.79 -11.26
CA TYR A 43 3.72 -9.24 -10.03
C TYR A 43 3.23 -8.46 -8.81
N MET A 44 3.02 -7.14 -8.94
CA MET A 44 2.52 -6.31 -7.85
C MET A 44 1.09 -6.70 -7.47
N ILE A 45 0.22 -6.90 -8.46
CA ILE A 45 -1.15 -7.40 -8.25
C ILE A 45 -1.11 -8.76 -7.55
N THR A 46 -0.22 -9.67 -7.97
CA THR A 46 -0.08 -11.00 -7.35
C THR A 46 0.35 -10.89 -5.89
N ALA A 47 1.37 -10.07 -5.59
CA ALA A 47 1.87 -9.86 -4.24
C ALA A 47 0.81 -9.24 -3.32
N LEU A 48 0.04 -8.26 -3.80
CA LEU A 48 -1.04 -7.63 -3.04
C LEU A 48 -2.22 -8.58 -2.81
N ASN A 49 -2.54 -9.45 -3.78
CA ASN A 49 -3.56 -10.50 -3.60
C ASN A 49 -3.14 -11.52 -2.54
N ALA A 50 -1.89 -12.00 -2.58
CA ALA A 50 -1.35 -12.93 -1.58
C ALA A 50 -1.41 -12.37 -0.14
N LYS A 51 -1.43 -11.04 0.00
CA LYS A 51 -1.57 -10.32 1.27
C LYS A 51 -2.99 -9.87 1.61
N ASN A 52 -3.96 -10.15 0.74
CA ASN A 52 -5.33 -9.66 0.85
C ASN A 52 -5.42 -8.11 0.93
N LYS A 53 -4.63 -7.42 0.10
CA LYS A 53 -4.52 -5.95 0.06
C LYS A 53 -4.90 -5.33 -1.28
N ILE A 54 -5.28 -6.13 -2.28
CA ILE A 54 -5.63 -5.63 -3.61
C ILE A 54 -6.77 -4.59 -3.59
N LYS A 55 -7.68 -4.70 -2.61
CA LYS A 55 -8.83 -3.82 -2.48
C LYS A 55 -8.50 -2.34 -2.22
N PHE A 56 -7.25 -2.06 -1.80
CA PHE A 56 -6.76 -0.70 -1.62
C PHE A 56 -6.31 -0.05 -2.93
N VAL A 57 -5.86 -0.85 -3.90
CA VAL A 57 -5.37 -0.32 -5.17
C VAL A 57 -6.44 -0.30 -6.26
N ASP A 58 -7.48 -1.13 -6.13
CA ASP A 58 -8.63 -1.14 -7.05
C ASP A 58 -9.73 -0.12 -6.67
N GLY A 59 -9.60 0.55 -5.52
CA GLY A 59 -10.54 1.54 -5.02
C GLY A 59 -11.75 0.95 -4.25
N ASN A 60 -11.81 -0.37 -4.05
CA ASN A 60 -12.90 -1.04 -3.34
C ASN A 60 -12.84 -0.87 -1.80
N THR A 61 -11.86 -0.15 -1.27
CA THR A 61 -11.78 0.23 0.14
C THR A 61 -11.83 1.76 0.30
N PRO A 62 -13.02 2.38 0.26
CA PRO A 62 -13.12 3.81 0.53
C PRO A 62 -12.56 4.13 1.92
N LYS A 63 -11.91 5.28 2.04
CA LYS A 63 -11.43 5.78 3.33
C LYS A 63 -12.63 5.96 4.27
N PRO A 64 -12.67 5.27 5.42
CA PRO A 64 -13.77 5.44 6.37
C PRO A 64 -13.70 6.81 7.05
N PRO A 65 -14.82 7.34 7.56
CA PRO A 65 -14.84 8.63 8.26
C PRO A 65 -13.94 8.58 9.51
N GLU A 66 -13.45 9.74 9.97
CA GLU A 66 -12.58 9.83 11.15
C GLU A 66 -13.25 9.33 12.44
N THR A 67 -14.58 9.31 12.47
CA THR A 67 -15.38 8.77 13.58
C THR A 67 -15.47 7.24 13.58
N ASP A 68 -15.06 6.58 12.50
CA ASP A 68 -15.03 5.13 12.42
C ASP A 68 -13.83 4.58 13.20
N ARG A 69 -14.07 3.57 14.04
CA ARG A 69 -13.01 2.89 14.79
C ARG A 69 -11.94 2.27 13.89
N MET A 70 -12.30 1.90 12.65
CA MET A 70 -11.40 1.33 11.65
C MET A 70 -10.58 2.36 10.88
N HIS A 71 -10.81 3.66 11.09
CA HIS A 71 -10.06 4.72 10.41
C HIS A 71 -8.55 4.61 10.59
N GLY A 72 -8.09 4.46 11.84
CA GLY A 72 -6.67 4.33 12.14
C GLY A 72 -6.05 3.06 11.53
N THR A 73 -6.80 1.98 11.45
CA THR A 73 -6.34 0.71 10.86
C THR A 73 -6.29 0.80 9.33
N TRP A 74 -7.30 1.39 8.70
CA TRP A 74 -7.32 1.67 7.27
C TRP A 74 -6.13 2.54 6.87
N HIS A 75 -5.85 3.60 7.64
CA HIS A 75 -4.73 4.50 7.37
C HIS A 75 -3.37 3.79 7.47
N ARG A 76 -3.19 2.94 8.49
CA ARG A 76 -1.98 2.11 8.62
C ARG A 76 -1.79 1.17 7.42
N CYS A 77 -2.86 0.51 6.98
CA CYS A 77 -2.81 -0.36 5.80
C CYS A 77 -2.47 0.41 4.52
N ASN A 78 -3.12 1.55 4.31
CA ASN A 78 -2.86 2.41 3.16
C ASN A 78 -1.39 2.84 3.12
N ASN A 79 -0.82 3.30 4.24
CA ASN A 79 0.58 3.71 4.31
C ASN A 79 1.55 2.55 4.04
N MET A 80 1.23 1.34 4.53
CA MET A 80 2.03 0.14 4.24
C MET A 80 2.08 -0.15 2.73
N ILE A 81 0.92 -0.11 2.07
CA ILE A 81 0.81 -0.37 0.62
C ILE A 81 1.52 0.70 -0.18
N VAL A 82 1.35 1.98 0.17
CA VAL A 82 2.09 3.08 -0.46
C VAL A 82 3.59 2.87 -0.33
N SER A 83 4.06 2.50 0.87
CA SER A 83 5.48 2.22 1.09
C SER A 83 5.99 1.07 0.21
N TRP A 84 5.25 -0.04 0.13
CA TRP A 84 5.62 -1.16 -0.74
C TRP A 84 5.67 -0.78 -2.22
N ILE A 85 4.72 0.01 -2.69
CA ILE A 85 4.72 0.50 -4.07
C ILE A 85 5.96 1.36 -4.31
N VAL A 86 6.23 2.34 -3.44
CA VAL A 86 7.40 3.25 -3.57
C VAL A 86 8.73 2.49 -3.56
N HIS A 87 8.89 1.50 -2.67
CA HIS A 87 10.10 0.67 -2.60
C HIS A 87 10.20 -0.36 -3.74
N SER A 88 9.12 -0.55 -4.49
CA SER A 88 9.07 -1.40 -5.68
C SER A 88 9.26 -0.63 -6.98
N VAL A 89 9.67 0.64 -6.90
CA VAL A 89 9.96 1.50 -8.06
C VAL A 89 11.44 1.88 -8.06
N SER A 90 12.09 1.75 -9.23
CA SER A 90 13.50 2.11 -9.42
C SER A 90 13.79 3.54 -9.00
N ALA A 91 15.02 3.79 -8.53
CA ALA A 91 15.45 5.12 -8.13
C ALA A 91 15.33 6.12 -9.30
N SER A 92 15.64 5.71 -10.54
CA SER A 92 15.55 6.55 -11.73
C SER A 92 14.15 7.09 -11.98
N ILE A 93 13.11 6.25 -11.79
CA ILE A 93 11.72 6.71 -11.89
C ILE A 93 11.38 7.66 -10.73
N ARG A 94 11.75 7.32 -9.49
CA ARG A 94 11.48 8.18 -8.32
C ARG A 94 12.11 9.57 -8.46
N GLN A 95 13.34 9.65 -8.97
CA GLN A 95 14.00 10.92 -9.24
C GLN A 95 13.30 11.70 -10.36
N ASN A 96 12.88 11.04 -11.44
CA ASN A 96 12.16 11.70 -12.53
C ASN A 96 10.82 12.30 -12.11
N ILE A 97 10.10 11.68 -11.17
CA ILE A 97 8.89 12.26 -10.58
C ILE A 97 9.24 13.56 -9.83
N MET A 98 10.25 13.52 -8.97
CA MET A 98 10.71 14.69 -8.21
C MET A 98 11.21 15.84 -9.10
N TRP A 99 11.82 15.53 -10.25
CA TRP A 99 12.25 16.54 -11.22
C TRP A 99 11.05 17.22 -11.91
N ARG A 100 9.97 16.48 -12.22
CA ARG A 100 8.76 17.08 -12.80
C ARG A 100 8.08 18.06 -11.84
N ASP A 101 8.02 17.74 -10.55
CA ASP A 101 7.47 18.64 -9.52
C ASP A 101 8.22 19.98 -9.42
N LYS A 102 9.49 20.02 -9.85
CA LYS A 102 10.31 21.25 -9.82
C LYS A 102 10.15 22.13 -11.07
N ILE A 103 9.71 21.58 -12.20
CA ILE A 103 9.67 22.31 -13.49
C ILE A 103 8.38 23.10 -13.66
N GLU A 104 7.29 22.76 -12.96
CA GLU A 104 6.01 23.48 -13.06
C GLU A 104 5.87 24.65 -12.05
N LYS A 105 6.96 25.35 -11.73
CA LYS A 105 6.94 26.64 -11.02
C LYS A 105 7.68 27.70 -11.82
#